data_AF-A0A5N3XPN7-F1
#
_entry.id   AF-A0A5N3XPN7-F1
#
_cell.length_a   1.000
_cell.length_b   1.000
_cell.length_c   1.000
_cell.angle_alpha   90.00
_cell.angle_beta   90.00
_cell.angle_gamma   90.00
#
_symmetry.space_group_name_H-M   'P 1'
#
loop_
_entity.id
_entity.type
_entity.pdbx_description
1 polymer ?
#
loop_
_entity_poly.entity_id
_entity_poly.type
_entity_poly.pdbx_seq_one_letter_code
_entity_poly.pdbx_strand_id
1 'polypeptide(L)'
;MAAHQASPLGDQFYKEAIEHCRSYNSRLCAERSVRLPFLDSQTGVAQNNCYIWMEKRHRGPANHFIYTHLSLSSLNPNYNLVMPVAPGLVVDSRTFQ
;
A
#
# COMPACT_ATOMS: atom_id res chain seq x y z
N MET A 1 16.37 -37.72 -0.49
CA MET A 1 16.48 -36.36 0.10
C MET A 1 17.63 -35.65 -0.58
N ALA A 2 17.38 -34.94 -1.67
CA ALA A 2 18.40 -34.09 -2.31
C ALA A 2 17.90 -32.64 -2.19
N ALA A 3 18.53 -31.87 -1.32
CA ALA A 3 18.26 -30.45 -1.19
C ALA A 3 18.70 -29.76 -2.49
N HIS A 4 17.78 -29.02 -3.11
CA HIS A 4 18.11 -28.09 -4.19
C HIS A 4 19.14 -27.10 -3.67
N GLN A 5 20.39 -27.23 -4.11
CA GLN A 5 21.42 -26.22 -3.88
C GLN A 5 21.06 -24.99 -4.72
N ALA A 6 20.38 -24.03 -4.10
CA ALA A 6 20.36 -22.66 -4.63
C ALA A 6 21.82 -22.17 -4.64
N SER A 7 22.29 -21.73 -5.81
CA SER A 7 23.64 -21.19 -5.92
C SER A 7 23.77 -19.98 -4.99
N PRO A 8 24.76 -19.92 -4.09
CA PRO A 8 24.88 -18.85 -3.09
C PRO A 8 25.03 -17.45 -3.72
N LEU A 9 25.43 -17.38 -4.99
CA LEU A 9 25.47 -16.14 -5.78
C LEU A 9 24.06 -15.59 -6.08
N GLY A 10 23.10 -16.46 -6.43
CA GLY A 10 21.74 -16.07 -6.76
C GLY A 10 20.97 -15.49 -5.57
N ASP A 11 21.21 -16.04 -4.37
CA ASP A 11 20.64 -15.53 -3.13
C ASP A 11 21.19 -14.14 -2.77
N GLN A 12 22.46 -13.86 -3.07
CA GLN A 12 23.05 -12.56 -2.84
C GLN A 12 22.48 -11.50 -3.80
N PHE A 13 22.35 -11.82 -5.08
CA PHE A 13 21.71 -10.94 -6.08
C PHE A 13 20.22 -10.69 -5.77
N TYR A 14 19.48 -11.72 -5.32
CA TYR A 14 18.08 -11.57 -4.97
C TYR A 14 17.87 -10.68 -3.74
N LYS A 15 18.73 -10.83 -2.71
CA LYS A 15 18.73 -9.95 -1.54
C LYS A 15 19.00 -8.50 -1.92
N GLU A 16 20.02 -8.25 -2.73
CA GLU A 16 20.36 -6.91 -3.23
C GLU A 16 19.20 -6.30 -4.04
N ALA A 17 18.55 -7.09 -4.91
CA ALA A 17 17.40 -6.64 -5.67
C ALA A 17 16.21 -6.24 -4.78
N ILE A 18 15.93 -6.99 -3.69
CA ILE A 18 14.89 -6.63 -2.72
C ILE A 18 15.26 -5.32 -2.00
N GLU A 19 16.52 -5.16 -1.63
CA GLU A 19 17.00 -3.99 -0.90
C GLU A 19 16.94 -2.72 -1.77
N HIS A 20 17.25 -2.84 -3.06
CA HIS A 20 17.03 -1.81 -4.06
C HIS A 20 15.55 -1.48 -4.23
N CYS A 21 14.67 -2.50 -4.30
CA CYS A 21 13.22 -2.29 -4.36
C CYS A 21 12.70 -1.53 -3.13
N ARG A 22 13.18 -1.89 -1.93
CA ARG A 22 12.81 -1.25 -0.67
C ARG A 22 13.26 0.21 -0.63
N SER A 23 14.51 0.48 -1.02
CA SER A 23 15.08 1.83 -1.07
C SER A 23 14.34 2.72 -2.08
N TYR A 24 14.03 2.17 -3.25
CA TYR A 24 13.24 2.86 -4.27
C TYR A 24 11.83 3.19 -3.77
N ASN A 25 11.14 2.24 -3.13
CA ASN A 25 9.80 2.45 -2.59
C ASN A 25 9.80 3.51 -1.48
N SER A 26 10.79 3.49 -0.58
CA SER A 26 10.96 4.52 0.45
C SER A 26 11.10 5.93 -0.15
N ARG A 27 11.96 6.07 -1.16
CA ARG A 27 12.13 7.35 -1.88
C ARG A 27 10.84 7.79 -2.56
N LEU A 28 10.12 6.87 -3.20
CA LEU A 28 8.85 7.16 -3.85
C LEU A 28 7.78 7.64 -2.85
N CYS A 29 7.70 7.01 -1.68
CA CYS A 29 6.80 7.44 -0.60
C CYS A 29 7.14 8.85 -0.10
N ALA A 30 8.42 9.17 0.08
CA ALA A 30 8.87 10.49 0.48
C ALA A 30 8.57 11.56 -0.59
N GLU A 31 8.84 11.28 -1.86
CA GLU A 31 8.51 12.19 -2.95
C GLU A 31 7.00 12.42 -3.06
N ARG A 32 6.18 11.38 -2.83
CA ARG A 32 4.72 11.49 -2.80
C ARG A 32 4.23 12.36 -1.65
N SER A 33 4.77 12.20 -0.44
CA SER A 33 4.33 12.98 0.73
C SER A 33 4.65 14.47 0.58
N VAL A 34 5.81 14.80 -0.01
CA VAL A 34 6.22 16.19 -0.26
C VAL A 34 5.33 16.89 -1.30
N ARG A 35 4.75 16.14 -2.24
CA ARG A 35 3.88 16.70 -3.30
C ARG A 35 2.41 16.80 -2.90
N LEU A 36 2.01 16.30 -1.72
CA LEU A 36 0.65 16.41 -1.21
C LEU A 36 0.50 17.66 -0.31
N PRO A 37 -0.66 18.33 -0.30
CA PRO A 37 -1.86 18.03 -1.10
C PRO A 37 -1.72 18.48 -2.56
N PHE A 38 -2.38 17.75 -3.47
CA PHE A 38 -2.45 18.14 -4.88
C PHE A 38 -3.55 19.18 -5.09
N LEU A 39 -3.22 20.35 -5.62
CA LEU A 39 -4.21 21.38 -5.92
C LEU A 39 -4.79 21.16 -7.32
N ASP A 40 -6.08 20.78 -7.39
CA ASP A 40 -6.76 20.61 -8.66
C ASP A 40 -7.15 21.96 -9.27
N SER A 41 -6.67 22.21 -10.49
CA SER A 41 -6.90 23.46 -11.23
C SER A 41 -8.35 23.73 -11.63
N GLN A 42 -9.18 22.69 -11.79
CA GLN A 42 -10.57 22.87 -12.24
C GLN A 42 -11.52 23.11 -11.06
N THR A 43 -11.32 22.40 -9.95
CA THR A 43 -12.22 22.49 -8.78
C THR A 43 -11.69 23.40 -7.66
N GLY A 44 -10.40 23.76 -7.68
CA GLY A 44 -9.75 24.49 -6.60
C GLY A 44 -9.59 23.67 -5.32
N VAL A 45 -9.88 22.37 -5.34
CA VAL A 45 -9.80 21.49 -4.17
C VAL A 45 -8.35 21.03 -3.98
N ALA A 46 -7.83 21.18 -2.76
CA ALA A 46 -6.58 20.57 -2.33
C ALA A 46 -6.82 19.09 -1.98
N GLN A 47 -6.58 18.21 -2.94
CA GLN A 47 -6.81 16.77 -2.86
C GLN A 47 -5.73 16.07 -2.02
N ASN A 48 -6.19 15.18 -1.15
CA ASN A 48 -5.37 14.24 -0.38
C ASN A 48 -5.78 12.80 -0.73
N ASN A 49 -5.21 11.81 -0.02
CA ASN A 49 -5.67 10.43 -0.11
C ASN A 49 -7.19 10.36 0.20
N CYS A 50 -7.92 9.60 -0.62
CA CYS A 50 -9.36 9.42 -0.47
C CYS A 50 -9.74 7.93 -0.52
N TYR A 51 -10.90 7.60 0.03
CA TYR A 51 -11.38 6.22 0.19
C TYR A 51 -12.57 5.89 -0.72
N ILE A 52 -12.71 6.61 -1.84
CA ILE A 52 -13.79 6.39 -2.80
C ILE A 52 -13.63 5.07 -3.57
N TRP A 53 -12.38 4.60 -3.71
CA TRP A 53 -12.06 3.38 -4.44
C TRP A 53 -12.20 2.16 -3.54
N MET A 54 -13.27 1.39 -3.75
CA MET A 54 -13.57 0.19 -2.98
C MET A 54 -13.57 -1.05 -3.86
N GLU A 55 -12.88 -2.10 -3.42
CA GLU A 55 -12.86 -3.39 -4.11
C GLU A 55 -14.21 -4.14 -3.96
N LYS A 56 -14.50 -5.07 -4.87
CA LYS A 56 -15.73 -5.90 -4.82
C LYS A 56 -15.86 -6.68 -3.50
N ARG A 57 -14.74 -7.12 -2.91
CA ARG A 57 -14.71 -7.82 -1.61
C ARG A 57 -15.12 -6.93 -0.43
N HIS A 58 -15.09 -5.61 -0.59
CA HIS A 58 -15.54 -4.66 0.45
C HIS A 58 -17.06 -4.39 0.38
N ARG A 59 -17.79 -5.01 -0.56
CA ARG A 59 -19.25 -4.94 -0.63
C ARG A 59 -19.84 -5.97 0.33
N GLY A 60 -20.38 -5.51 1.44
CA GLY A 60 -21.13 -6.33 2.39
C GLY A 60 -22.62 -6.44 2.01
N PRO A 61 -23.30 -7.48 2.50
CA PRO A 61 -24.75 -7.59 2.38
C PRO A 61 -25.43 -6.46 3.15
N ALA A 62 -26.54 -5.95 2.62
CA ALA A 62 -27.34 -4.92 3.25
C ALA A 62 -28.81 -5.33 3.24
N ASN A 63 -29.53 -5.08 4.34
CA ASN A 63 -30.91 -5.55 4.48
C ASN A 63 -31.89 -4.77 3.59
N HIS A 64 -31.62 -3.48 3.38
CA HIS A 64 -32.51 -2.58 2.61
C HIS A 64 -31.81 -1.90 1.43
N PHE A 65 -30.49 -1.99 1.34
CA PHE A 65 -29.69 -1.44 0.24
C PHE A 65 -29.15 -2.58 -0.63
N ILE A 66 -28.67 -2.26 -1.84
CA ILE A 66 -28.09 -3.28 -2.72
C ILE A 66 -26.77 -3.80 -2.14
N TYR A 67 -25.92 -2.91 -1.59
CA TYR A 67 -24.69 -3.24 -0.88
C TYR A 67 -24.37 -2.20 0.19
N THR A 68 -23.65 -2.62 1.24
CA THR A 68 -23.05 -1.71 2.22
C THR A 68 -21.53 -1.78 2.10
N HIS A 69 -20.84 -0.66 2.28
CA HIS A 69 -19.38 -0.61 2.38
C HIS A 69 -18.95 -0.38 3.84
N LEU A 70 -17.75 -0.84 4.19
CA LEU A 70 -17.23 -0.66 5.55
C LEU A 70 -17.07 0.83 5.88
N SER A 71 -17.52 1.24 7.07
CA SER A 71 -17.38 2.62 7.54
C SER A 71 -15.91 3.01 7.69
N LEU A 72 -15.57 4.25 7.33
CA LEU A 72 -14.24 4.82 7.56
C LEU A 72 -13.84 4.82 9.04
N SER A 73 -14.82 4.95 9.93
CA SER A 73 -14.59 4.88 11.39
C SER A 73 -14.11 3.50 11.87
N SER A 74 -14.36 2.46 11.07
CA SER A 74 -13.91 1.09 11.34
C SER A 74 -12.54 0.79 10.74
N LEU A 75 -11.96 1.75 10.01
CA LEU A 75 -10.67 1.61 9.37
C LEU A 75 -9.59 2.35 10.18
N ASN A 76 -8.42 1.74 10.42
CA ASN A 76 -7.32 2.35 11.20
C ASN A 76 -6.71 3.60 10.49
N PRO A 77 -6.79 4.82 11.03
CA PRO A 77 -6.34 6.03 10.32
C PRO A 77 -4.85 6.03 9.89
N ASN A 78 -4.04 5.08 10.37
CA ASN A 78 -2.63 4.91 10.00
C ASN A 78 -2.38 4.03 8.77
N TYR A 79 -3.37 3.27 8.24
CA TYR A 79 -3.18 2.63 6.93
C TYR A 79 -3.35 3.71 5.86
N ASN A 80 -2.24 4.31 5.43
CA ASN A 80 -2.20 4.81 4.06
C ASN A 80 -2.35 3.58 3.18
N LEU A 81 -3.39 3.49 2.35
CA LEU A 81 -3.53 2.48 1.31
C LEU A 81 -2.40 2.67 0.27
N VAL A 82 -1.17 2.39 0.67
CA VAL A 82 -0.15 1.89 -0.24
C VAL A 82 -0.69 0.53 -0.68
N MET A 83 -0.77 0.33 -1.99
CA MET A 83 -1.30 -0.89 -2.60
C MET A 83 -0.80 -2.15 -1.85
N PRO A 84 -1.63 -3.20 -1.69
CA PRO A 84 -1.17 -4.42 -1.07
C PRO A 84 -0.05 -5.03 -1.92
N VAL A 85 1.20 -4.78 -1.53
CA VAL A 85 2.36 -5.54 -2.02
C VAL A 85 2.30 -6.87 -1.29
N ALA A 86 1.57 -7.82 -1.90
CA ALA A 86 1.46 -9.23 -1.53
C ALA A 86 0.90 -9.54 -0.11
N PRO A 87 0.16 -10.65 0.06
CA PRO A 87 -0.17 -11.15 1.38
C PRO A 87 1.11 -11.64 2.07
N GLY A 88 1.64 -10.86 3.02
CA GLY A 88 2.80 -11.25 3.83
C GLY A 88 3.72 -10.12 4.32
N LEU A 89 3.62 -8.90 3.77
CA LEU A 89 4.34 -7.74 4.30
C LEU A 89 3.35 -6.66 4.75
N VAL A 90 3.12 -6.58 6.06
CA VAL A 90 2.60 -5.35 6.66
C VAL A 90 3.76 -4.36 6.64
N VAL A 91 3.81 -3.52 5.59
CA VAL A 91 4.74 -2.39 5.56
C VAL A 91 4.12 -1.29 6.40
N ASP A 92 4.29 -1.38 7.72
CA ASP A 92 3.99 -0.29 8.63
C ASP A 92 5.04 0.82 8.44
N SER A 93 4.58 2.06 8.32
CA SER A 93 5.43 3.26 8.41
C SER A 93 6.19 3.36 9.74
N ARG A 94 5.82 2.57 10.76
CA ARG A 94 6.49 2.50 12.07
C ARG A 94 7.66 1.50 12.13
N THR A 95 7.92 0.70 11.09
CA THR A 95 9.08 -0.21 11.06
C THR A 95 10.39 0.50 10.65
N PHE A 96 10.41 1.83 10.67
CA PHE A 96 11.53 2.68 10.29
C PHE A 96 11.89 3.75 11.35
N GLN A 97 11.54 3.51 12.62
CA GLN A 97 12.25 4.08 13.76
C GLN A 97 12.92 2.98 14.56
#